data_AF-A0A7C3X2Z5-F1
#
_entry.id   AF-A0A7C3X2Z5-F1
#
_cell.length_a   1.000
_cell.length_b   1.000
_cell.length_c   1.000
_cell.angle_alpha   90.00
_cell.angle_beta   90.00
_cell.angle_gamma   90.00
#
_symmetry.space_group_name_H-M   'P 1'
#
loop_
_entity.id
_entity.type
_entity.pdbx_description
1 polymer ?
#
loop_
_entity_poly.entity_id
_entity_poly.type
_entity_poly.pdbx_seq_one_letter_code
_entity_poly.pdbx_strand_id
1 'polypeptide(L)'
;MQAKYLHKSASKLRAIYRLVFLFFIMAPILFSLRCLVYPISFFSEQTDRKIRRYLLHTWARIFVIVCGIKVHIEGTVPKVPCFIVANHISYIDTLLLHYATKCIFVARGDVEHWPVIGFVA
;
A
#
# COMPACT_ATOMS: atom_id res chain seq x y z
N MET A 1 -1.15 39.14 -0.57
CA MET A 1 -1.39 38.18 0.55
C MET A 1 -2.47 37.15 0.22
N GLN A 2 -3.60 37.53 -0.39
CA GLN A 2 -4.74 36.62 -0.71
C GLN A 2 -4.42 35.43 -1.65
N ALA A 3 -3.58 35.61 -2.68
CA ALA A 3 -3.25 34.53 -3.63
C ALA A 3 -2.53 33.32 -2.99
N LYS A 4 -1.68 33.56 -1.97
CA LYS A 4 -0.96 32.51 -1.23
C LYS A 4 -1.91 31.67 -0.36
N TYR A 5 -3.00 32.28 0.13
CA TYR A 5 -4.05 31.58 0.87
C TYR A 5 -4.95 30.74 -0.03
N LEU A 6 -5.30 31.23 -1.22
CA LEU A 6 -6.09 30.48 -2.20
C LEU A 6 -5.35 29.21 -2.67
N HIS A 7 -4.05 29.31 -2.95
CA HIS A 7 -3.21 28.16 -3.32
C HIS A 7 -3.14 27.11 -2.18
N LYS A 8 -3.00 27.56 -0.93
CA LYS A 8 -2.95 26.69 0.26
C LYS A 8 -4.30 26.03 0.57
N SER A 9 -5.42 26.71 0.30
CA SER A 9 -6.77 26.16 0.46
C SER A 9 -7.06 25.08 -0.59
N ALA A 10 -6.75 25.38 -1.87
CA ALA A 10 -6.90 24.42 -2.96
C ALA A 10 -6.01 23.16 -2.77
N SER A 11 -4.79 23.32 -2.24
CA SER A 11 -3.93 22.17 -1.93
C SER A 11 -4.46 21.30 -0.79
N LYS A 12 -5.03 21.92 0.26
CA LYS A 12 -5.68 21.18 1.36
C LYS A 12 -6.90 20.42 0.88
N LEU A 13 -7.75 21.06 0.08
CA LEU A 13 -8.95 20.46 -0.47
C LEU A 13 -8.61 19.24 -1.35
N ARG A 14 -7.62 19.36 -2.24
CA ARG A 14 -7.11 18.23 -3.03
C ARG A 14 -6.60 17.09 -2.16
N ALA A 15 -5.85 17.41 -1.09
CA ALA A 15 -5.36 16.39 -0.16
C ALA A 15 -6.51 15.66 0.55
N ILE A 16 -7.54 16.40 0.99
CA ILE A 16 -8.74 15.82 1.61
C ILE A 16 -9.44 14.87 0.65
N TYR A 17 -9.74 15.29 -0.58
CA TYR A 17 -10.41 14.41 -1.55
C TYR A 17 -9.62 13.14 -1.86
N ARG A 18 -8.29 13.25 -1.97
CA ARG A 18 -7.40 12.10 -2.17
C ARG A 18 -7.46 11.13 -0.99
N LEU A 19 -7.38 11.65 0.24
CA LEU A 19 -7.46 10.82 1.45
C LEU A 19 -8.84 10.17 1.58
N VAL A 20 -9.92 10.91 1.32
CA VAL A 20 -11.28 10.37 1.33
C VAL A 20 -11.43 9.26 0.29
N PHE A 21 -10.93 9.45 -0.93
CA PHE A 21 -10.94 8.41 -1.96
C PHE A 21 -10.16 7.16 -1.51
N LEU A 22 -8.94 7.33 -0.98
CA LEU A 22 -8.10 6.22 -0.53
C LEU A 22 -8.76 5.42 0.60
N PHE A 23 -9.33 6.10 1.60
CA PHE A 23 -9.88 5.47 2.80
C PHE A 23 -11.31 4.93 2.61
N PHE A 24 -12.20 5.66 1.94
CA PHE A 24 -13.62 5.31 1.89
C PHE A 24 -14.05 4.62 0.60
N ILE A 25 -13.23 4.66 -0.45
CA ILE A 25 -13.56 4.00 -1.72
C ILE A 25 -12.57 2.87 -1.97
N MET A 26 -11.28 3.21 -2.07
CA MET A 26 -10.28 2.28 -2.54
C MET A 26 -9.97 1.16 -1.54
N ALA A 27 -9.68 1.50 -0.28
CA ALA A 27 -9.35 0.51 0.75
C ALA A 27 -10.51 -0.49 0.97
N PRO A 28 -11.79 -0.07 1.10
CA PRO A 28 -12.92 -1.00 1.21
C PRO A 28 -13.09 -1.90 -0.02
N ILE A 29 -12.84 -1.40 -1.23
CA ILE A 29 -12.90 -2.22 -2.45
C ILE A 29 -11.85 -3.33 -2.41
N LEU A 30 -10.57 -2.99 -2.17
CA LEU A 30 -9.51 -3.99 -2.11
C LEU A 30 -9.71 -4.97 -0.96
N PHE A 31 -10.21 -4.49 0.17
CA PHE A 31 -10.57 -5.30 1.31
C PHE A 31 -11.69 -6.29 0.99
N SER A 32 -12.75 -5.83 0.35
CA SER A 32 -13.88 -6.69 -0.06
C SER A 32 -13.44 -7.74 -1.07
N LEU A 33 -12.58 -7.37 -2.03
CA LEU A 33 -11.96 -8.32 -2.95
C LEU A 33 -11.11 -9.35 -2.20
N ARG A 34 -10.35 -8.94 -1.17
CA ARG A 34 -9.57 -9.85 -0.33
C ARG A 34 -10.46 -10.84 0.42
N CYS A 35 -11.57 -10.38 1.00
CA CYS A 35 -12.53 -11.23 1.69
C CYS A 35 -13.20 -12.21 0.73
N LEU A 36 -13.58 -11.75 -0.47
CA LEU A 36 -14.23 -12.60 -1.50
C LEU A 36 -13.33 -13.75 -1.95
N VAL A 37 -12.03 -13.49 -2.12
CA VAL A 37 -11.06 -14.50 -2.57
C VAL A 37 -10.39 -15.27 -1.42
N TYR A 38 -10.67 -14.89 -0.16
CA TYR A 38 -10.09 -15.55 1.02
C TYR A 38 -10.29 -17.06 1.09
N PRO A 39 -11.46 -17.63 0.69
CA PRO A 39 -11.65 -19.08 0.74
C PRO A 39 -10.64 -19.89 -0.09
N ILE A 40 -10.01 -19.28 -1.10
CA ILE A 40 -8.96 -19.94 -1.90
C ILE A 40 -7.75 -20.33 -1.05
N SER A 41 -7.50 -19.63 0.06
CA SER A 41 -6.41 -19.93 0.99
C SER A 41 -6.49 -21.35 1.57
N PHE A 42 -7.70 -21.90 1.74
CA PHE A 42 -7.91 -23.27 2.23
C PHE A 42 -7.54 -24.35 1.20
N PHE A 43 -7.51 -24.01 -0.08
CA PHE A 43 -7.25 -24.96 -1.17
C PHE A 43 -5.84 -24.80 -1.76
N SER A 44 -5.33 -23.56 -1.84
CA SER A 44 -4.04 -23.28 -2.48
C SER A 44 -3.37 -22.04 -1.88
N GLU A 45 -2.45 -22.28 -0.95
CA GLU A 45 -1.63 -21.23 -0.34
C GLU A 45 -0.78 -20.48 -1.38
N GLN A 46 -0.33 -21.16 -2.43
CA GLN A 46 0.45 -20.55 -3.51
C GLN A 46 -0.39 -19.54 -4.32
N THR A 47 -1.66 -19.86 -4.56
CA THR A 47 -2.59 -18.98 -5.28
C THR A 47 -2.98 -17.79 -4.42
N ASP A 48 -3.32 -18.01 -3.15
CA ASP A 48 -3.60 -16.93 -2.20
C ASP A 48 -2.41 -15.95 -2.10
N ARG A 49 -1.18 -16.46 -1.98
CA ARG A 49 0.02 -15.63 -1.98
C ARG A 49 0.19 -14.79 -3.26
N LYS A 50 -0.15 -15.33 -4.43
CA LYS A 50 -0.14 -14.57 -5.70
C LYS A 50 -1.19 -13.45 -5.68
N ILE A 51 -2.41 -13.74 -5.22
CA ILE A 51 -3.51 -12.77 -5.14
C ILE A 51 -3.18 -11.66 -4.13
N ARG A 52 -2.69 -11.99 -2.92
CA ARG A 52 -2.26 -11.01 -1.90
C ARG A 52 -1.22 -10.05 -2.48
N ARG A 53 -0.19 -10.57 -3.16
CA ARG A 53 0.83 -9.75 -3.82
C ARG A 53 0.25 -8.84 -4.90
N TYR A 54 -0.70 -9.33 -5.69
CA TYR A 54 -1.35 -8.53 -6.72
C TYR A 54 -2.20 -7.39 -6.12
N LEU A 55 -3.00 -7.68 -5.10
CA LEU A 55 -3.79 -6.67 -4.39
C LEU A 55 -2.89 -5.62 -3.73
N LEU A 56 -1.81 -6.04 -3.06
CA LEU A 56 -0.84 -5.13 -2.45
C LEU A 56 -0.14 -4.25 -3.49
N HIS A 57 0.23 -4.82 -4.65
CA HIS A 57 0.84 -4.06 -5.73
C HIS A 57 -0.14 -3.05 -6.34
N THR A 58 -1.41 -3.42 -6.44
CA THR A 58 -2.49 -2.54 -6.90
C THR A 58 -2.70 -1.39 -5.91
N TRP A 59 -2.72 -1.70 -4.60
CA TRP A 59 -2.79 -0.71 -3.53
C TRP A 59 -1.63 0.30 -3.63
N ALA A 60 -0.39 -0.18 -3.69
CA ALA A 60 0.80 0.65 -3.77
C ALA A 60 0.82 1.55 -5.02
N ARG A 61 0.47 1.01 -6.19
CA ARG A 61 0.43 1.77 -7.46
C ARG A 61 -0.58 2.91 -7.41
N ILE A 62 -1.82 2.62 -7.02
CA ILE A 62 -2.87 3.64 -6.99
C ILE A 62 -2.55 4.67 -5.89
N PHE A 63 -2.03 4.25 -4.74
CA PHE A 63 -1.59 5.17 -3.69
C PHE A 63 -0.57 6.19 -4.22
N VAL A 64 0.49 5.76 -4.90
CA VAL A 64 1.52 6.64 -5.49
C VAL A 64 0.88 7.62 -6.50
N ILE A 65 0.00 7.12 -7.38
CA ILE A 65 -0.68 7.94 -8.40
C ILE A 65 -1.58 8.99 -7.76
N VAL A 66 -2.47 8.58 -6.85
CA VAL A 66 -3.47 9.46 -6.20
C VAL A 66 -2.78 10.50 -5.33
N CYS A 67 -1.75 10.11 -4.59
CA CYS A 67 -0.97 11.05 -3.78
C CYS A 67 -0.09 11.97 -4.64
N GLY A 68 0.14 11.65 -5.92
CA GLY A 68 1.02 12.40 -6.81
C GLY A 68 2.49 12.31 -6.40
N ILE A 69 2.89 11.17 -5.85
CA ILE A 69 4.26 10.91 -5.39
C ILE A 69 5.12 10.61 -6.62
N LYS A 70 6.25 11.31 -6.75
CA LYS A 70 7.28 11.00 -7.74
C LYS A 70 8.31 10.09 -7.11
N VAL A 71 8.36 8.84 -7.57
CA VAL A 71 9.32 7.85 -7.09
C VAL A 71 10.53 7.86 -8.03
N HIS A 72 11.69 8.17 -7.49
CA HIS A 72 12.97 8.09 -8.19
C HIS A 72 13.71 6.84 -7.71
N ILE A 73 14.12 5.99 -8.65
CA ILE A 73 14.84 4.74 -8.37
C ILE A 73 16.23 4.87 -8.98
N GLU A 74 17.24 4.77 -8.14
CA GLU A 74 18.64 4.77 -8.55
C GLU A 74 19.23 3.38 -8.34
N GLY A 75 19.97 2.89 -9.33
CA GLY A 75 20.51 1.54 -9.34
C GLY A 75 19.54 0.49 -9.89
N THR A 76 19.77 -0.77 -9.54
CA THR A 76 18.97 -1.91 -10.02
C THR A 76 18.23 -2.56 -8.86
N VAL A 77 16.98 -2.95 -9.11
CA VAL A 77 16.21 -3.74 -8.14
C VAL A 77 16.88 -5.12 -8.03
N PRO A 78 17.23 -5.59 -6.81
CA PRO A 78 17.91 -6.86 -6.63
C PRO A 78 17.05 -8.05 -7.10
N LYS A 79 17.70 -9.09 -7.61
CA LYS A 79 17.02 -10.33 -8.00
C LYS A 79 16.56 -11.11 -6.77
N VAL A 80 15.45 -11.83 -6.89
CA VAL A 80 14.91 -12.70 -5.84
C VAL A 80 15.62 -14.07 -5.82
N PRO A 81 15.75 -14.74 -4.66
CA PRO A 81 15.37 -14.29 -3.32
C PRO A 81 16.46 -13.38 -2.70
N CYS A 82 16.04 -12.31 -2.02
CA CYS A 82 16.93 -11.43 -1.26
C CYS A 82 16.16 -10.75 -0.12
N PHE A 83 16.91 -10.24 0.87
CA PHE A 83 16.39 -9.33 1.88
C PHE A 83 16.73 -7.89 1.49
N ILE A 84 15.73 -7.02 1.48
CA ILE A 84 15.91 -5.59 1.28
C ILE A 84 15.93 -4.93 2.65
N VAL A 85 17.04 -4.30 2.99
CA VAL A 85 17.20 -3.53 4.23
C VAL A 85 17.21 -2.05 3.87
N ALA A 86 16.35 -1.28 4.54
CA ALA A 86 16.21 0.15 4.30
C ALA A 86 15.86 0.86 5.61
N ASN A 87 16.12 2.16 5.66
CA ASN A 87 15.66 3.00 6.77
C ASN A 87 14.12 3.05 6.76
N HIS A 88 13.49 2.83 7.92
CA HIS A 88 12.06 2.97 8.10
C HIS A 88 11.75 4.28 8.84
N ILE A 89 11.42 5.32 8.09
CA ILE A 89 11.18 6.68 8.58
C ILE A 89 9.68 6.95 8.69
N SER A 90 8.86 6.30 7.85
CA SER A 90 7.44 6.61 7.75
C SER A 90 6.58 5.41 7.37
N TYR A 91 5.31 5.43 7.75
CA TYR A 91 4.35 4.37 7.40
C TYR A 91 4.19 4.17 5.89
N ILE A 92 4.41 5.22 5.09
CA ILE A 92 4.29 5.13 3.63
C ILE A 92 5.46 4.37 2.98
N ASP A 93 6.57 4.15 3.71
CA ASP A 93 7.75 3.46 3.20
C ASP A 93 7.40 2.07 2.66
N THR A 94 6.49 1.37 3.35
CA THR A 94 6.05 0.03 2.94
C THR A 94 5.43 0.04 1.54
N LEU A 95 4.60 1.03 1.23
CA LEU A 95 3.97 1.17 -0.07
C LEU A 95 4.96 1.61 -1.14
N LEU A 96 5.88 2.51 -0.81
CA LEU A 96 6.88 3.00 -1.76
C LEU A 96 7.89 1.90 -2.13
N LEU A 97 8.38 1.15 -1.13
CA LEU A 97 9.28 0.02 -1.35
C LEU A 97 8.57 -1.11 -2.11
N HIS A 98 7.32 -1.44 -1.77
CA HIS A 98 6.55 -2.43 -2.52
C HIS A 98 6.29 -1.97 -3.97
N TYR A 99 5.98 -0.69 -4.18
CA TYR A 99 5.79 -0.12 -5.50
C TYR A 99 7.05 -0.27 -6.36
N ALA A 100 8.22 0.05 -5.79
CA ALA A 100 9.50 0.03 -6.50
C ALA A 100 10.05 -1.39 -6.74
N THR A 101 9.87 -2.31 -5.79
CA THR A 101 10.60 -3.59 -5.77
C THR A 101 9.70 -4.82 -5.79
N LYS A 102 8.39 -4.67 -5.53
CA LYS A 102 7.43 -5.76 -5.26
C LYS A 102 7.81 -6.63 -4.06
N CYS A 103 8.64 -6.14 -3.15
CA CYS A 103 8.98 -6.83 -1.91
C CYS A 103 7.77 -7.03 -0.98
N ILE A 104 7.84 -8.00 -0.10
CA ILE A 104 6.89 -8.15 1.01
C ILE A 104 7.59 -7.78 2.32
N PHE A 105 6.83 -7.29 3.29
CA PHE A 105 7.38 -6.86 4.58
C PHE A 105 7.20 -7.94 5.62
N VAL A 106 8.17 -8.00 6.53
CA VAL A 106 8.04 -8.77 7.76
C VAL A 106 7.35 -7.87 8.78
N ALA A 107 6.14 -8.23 9.17
CA ALA A 107 5.43 -7.57 10.26
C ALA A 107 5.86 -8.17 11.60
N ARG A 108 5.68 -7.43 12.70
CA ARG A 108 5.81 -8.02 14.03
C ARG A 108 4.71 -9.05 14.26
N GLY A 109 5.02 -10.13 14.98
CA GLY A 109 4.07 -11.23 15.22
C GLY A 109 2.80 -10.84 16.00
N ASP A 110 2.83 -9.75 16.79
CA ASP A 110 1.64 -9.28 17.49
C ASP A 110 0.55 -8.74 16.53
N VAL A 111 0.92 -8.36 15.31
CA VAL A 111 -0.03 -7.86 14.29
C VAL A 111 -1.08 -8.90 13.94
N GLU A 112 -0.75 -10.20 14.00
CA GLU A 112 -1.69 -11.31 13.78
C GLU A 112 -2.90 -11.25 14.73
N HIS A 113 -2.73 -10.66 15.92
CA HIS A 113 -3.76 -10.61 16.95
C HIS A 113 -4.55 -9.29 16.94
N TRP A 114 -4.24 -8.37 16.02
CA TRP A 114 -4.91 -7.07 15.99
C TRP A 114 -6.33 -7.20 15.45
N PRO A 115 -7.31 -6.51 16.06
CA PRO A 115 -8.67 -6.51 15.55
C PRO A 115 -8.68 -5.95 14.13
N VAL A 116 -9.48 -6.55 13.24
CA VAL A 116 -9.67 -6.11 11.84
C VAL A 116 -8.44 -6.26 10.93
N ILE A 117 -7.20 -6.33 11.44
CA ILE A 117 -5.99 -6.41 10.61
C ILE A 117 -5.33 -7.80 10.71
N GLY A 118 -5.53 -8.53 11.80
CA GLY A 118 -4.87 -9.82 12.04
C GLY A 118 -5.06 -10.87 10.95
N PHE A 119 -6.23 -10.96 10.32
CA PHE A 119 -6.48 -11.95 9.26
C PHE A 119 -5.80 -11.65 7.92
N VAL A 120 -5.17 -10.47 7.75
CA VAL A 120 -4.33 -10.18 6.58
C VAL A 120 -2.83 -10.28 6.87
N ALA A 121 -2.44 -10.51 8.13
CA ALA A 121 -1.05 -10.79 8.52
C ALA A 121 -0.53 -12.03 7.77
#